data_AF-A0A1M7S9F7-F1
#
_entry.id   AF-A0A1M7S9F7-F1
#
_cell.length_a   1.000
_cell.length_b   1.000
_cell.length_c   1.000
_cell.angle_alpha   90.00
_cell.angle_beta   90.00
_cell.angle_gamma   90.00
#
_symmetry.space_group_name_H-M   'P 1'
#
loop_
_entity.id
_entity.type
_entity.pdbx_description
1 polymer ?
#
loop_
_entity_poly.entity_id
_entity_poly.type
_entity_poly.pdbx_seq_one_letter_code
_entity_poly.pdbx_strand_id
1 'polypeptide(L)'
;MKHEFAYEEAQRHLAQRNRFAALAAMLGLTSLVAIGVAATREESVILVPVTAERLTLTSGALEAQYLELVTRDTALMLLNRAPESLDYWMEQVLKLADPAAHGHLKAALVKIVDEQRGSDISQAFVIARMEVDPGALTATVTGTLKTFVGAQVIASQQRSFAFTWRRRGLSLGLTGFRQLPDPQENQNKDQDQ
;
A
#
# COMPACT_ATOMS: atom_id res chain seq x y z
N MET A 1 74.20 -6.63 29.97
CA MET A 1 73.47 -5.62 29.17
C MET A 1 72.80 -6.18 27.92
N LYS A 2 73.45 -6.92 27.00
CA LYS A 2 72.77 -7.44 25.78
C LYS A 2 71.64 -8.45 26.02
N HIS A 3 71.69 -9.21 27.11
CA HIS A 3 70.65 -10.19 27.43
C HIS A 3 69.35 -9.56 27.97
N GLU A 4 69.42 -8.44 28.68
CA GLU A 4 68.22 -7.76 29.22
C GLU A 4 67.38 -7.10 28.13
N PHE A 5 68.02 -6.52 27.10
CA PHE A 5 67.31 -5.95 25.94
C PHE A 5 66.53 -7.01 25.13
N ALA A 6 67.06 -8.23 25.02
CA ALA A 6 66.40 -9.32 24.31
C ALA A 6 65.15 -9.85 25.06
N TYR A 7 65.16 -9.82 26.40
CA TYR A 7 64.00 -10.19 27.22
C TYR A 7 62.88 -9.13 27.16
N GLU A 8 63.24 -7.84 27.12
CA GLU A 8 62.28 -6.74 26.99
C GLU A 8 61.58 -6.73 25.62
N GLU A 9 62.32 -6.97 24.54
CA GLU A 9 61.75 -7.08 23.18
C GLU A 9 60.81 -8.30 23.05
N ALA A 10 61.22 -9.45 23.59
CA ALA A 10 60.38 -10.65 23.61
C ALA A 10 59.08 -10.45 24.39
N GLN A 11 59.11 -9.75 25.53
CA GLN A 11 57.90 -9.42 26.31
C GLN A 11 56.97 -8.46 25.55
N ARG A 12 57.50 -7.48 24.82
CA ARG A 12 56.70 -6.56 24.01
C ARG A 12 55.97 -7.29 22.87
N HIS A 13 56.63 -8.24 22.20
CA HIS A 13 56.00 -9.06 21.17
C HIS A 13 54.92 -9.99 21.72
N LEU A 14 55.12 -10.57 22.91
CA LEU A 14 54.11 -11.39 23.59
C LEU A 14 52.88 -10.55 24.00
N ALA A 15 53.11 -9.34 24.53
CA ALA A 15 52.03 -8.42 24.89
C ALA A 15 51.25 -7.92 23.66
N GLN A 16 51.94 -7.62 22.55
CA GLN A 16 51.30 -7.28 21.27
C GLN A 16 50.46 -8.44 20.74
N ARG A 17 50.99 -9.67 20.76
CA ARG A 17 50.25 -10.87 20.33
C ARG A 17 48.99 -11.10 21.16
N ASN A 18 49.08 -10.96 22.49
CA ASN A 18 47.91 -11.10 23.37
C ASN A 18 46.88 -9.99 23.13
N ARG A 19 47.31 -8.76 22.82
CA ARG A 19 46.40 -7.66 22.44
C ARG A 19 45.70 -7.94 21.10
N PHE A 20 46.42 -8.41 20.09
CA PHE A 20 45.82 -8.79 18.81
C PHE A 20 44.88 -9.99 18.95
N ALA A 21 45.24 -10.98 19.76
CA ALA A 21 44.37 -12.12 20.06
C ALA A 21 43.08 -11.69 20.78
N ALA A 22 43.17 -10.77 21.75
CA ALA A 22 42.02 -10.22 22.44
C ALA A 22 41.10 -9.42 21.50
N LEU A 23 41.68 -8.58 20.63
CA LEU A 23 40.91 -7.83 19.63
C LEU A 23 40.24 -8.75 18.61
N ALA A 24 40.94 -9.78 18.13
CA ALA A 24 40.37 -10.76 17.20
C ALA A 24 39.22 -11.55 17.84
N ALA A 25 39.37 -11.96 19.12
CA ALA A 25 38.32 -12.62 19.86
C ALA A 25 37.09 -11.72 20.06
N MET A 26 37.31 -10.44 20.37
CA MET A 26 36.25 -9.44 20.50
C MET A 26 35.49 -9.26 19.18
N LEU A 27 36.20 -9.07 18.06
CA LEU A 27 35.59 -8.93 16.73
C LEU A 27 34.84 -10.20 16.29
N GLY A 28 35.38 -11.37 16.61
CA GLY A 28 34.72 -12.66 16.35
C GLY A 28 33.41 -12.77 17.13
N LEU A 29 33.41 -12.40 18.41
CA LEU A 29 32.22 -12.42 19.25
C LEU A 29 31.16 -11.42 18.74
N THR A 30 31.56 -10.19 18.40
CA THR A 30 30.61 -9.19 17.86
C THR A 30 30.02 -9.62 16.53
N SER A 31 30.82 -10.29 15.68
CA SER A 31 30.35 -10.80 14.38
C SER A 31 29.35 -11.94 14.56
N LEU A 32 29.59 -12.86 15.50
CA LEU A 32 28.65 -13.93 15.82
C LEU A 32 27.33 -13.39 16.36
N VAL A 33 27.38 -12.37 17.23
CA VAL A 33 26.16 -11.70 17.72
C VAL A 33 25.42 -11.01 16.57
N ALA A 34 26.12 -10.30 15.68
CA ALA A 34 25.51 -9.65 14.53
C ALA A 34 24.84 -10.65 13.57
N ILE A 35 25.48 -11.79 13.31
CA ILE A 35 24.91 -12.88 12.50
C ILE A 35 23.69 -13.48 13.19
N GLY A 36 23.76 -13.71 14.51
CA GLY A 36 22.63 -14.21 15.29
C GLY A 36 21.41 -13.28 15.18
N VAL A 37 21.62 -11.97 15.38
CA VAL A 37 20.57 -10.94 15.25
C VAL A 37 20.02 -10.87 13.82
N ALA A 38 20.87 -10.98 12.81
CA ALA A 38 20.45 -10.98 11.41
C ALA A 38 19.63 -12.24 11.06
N ALA A 39 20.01 -13.40 11.58
CA ALA A 39 19.30 -14.66 11.37
C ALA A 39 17.94 -14.71 12.08
N THR A 40 17.77 -13.96 13.18
CA THR A 40 16.49 -13.81 13.88
C THR A 40 15.62 -12.68 13.33
N ARG A 41 15.95 -12.07 12.18
CA ARG A 41 15.03 -11.12 11.54
C ARG A 41 13.76 -11.88 11.15
N GLU A 42 12.69 -11.62 11.88
CA GLU A 42 11.38 -12.16 11.58
C GLU A 42 10.89 -11.62 10.23
N GLU A 43 10.81 -12.50 9.23
CA GLU A 43 10.03 -12.24 8.03
C GLU A 43 8.55 -12.26 8.41
N SER A 44 7.93 -11.08 8.50
CA SER A 44 6.51 -10.98 8.82
C SER A 44 5.68 -11.38 7.60
N VAL A 45 5.15 -12.61 7.60
CA VAL A 45 4.16 -13.07 6.62
C VAL A 45 2.77 -12.67 7.12
N ILE A 46 2.19 -11.62 6.52
CA ILE A 46 0.81 -11.22 6.83
C ILE A 46 -0.13 -12.09 5.99
N LEU A 47 -0.85 -13.01 6.66
CA LEU A 47 -1.92 -13.77 6.03
C LEU A 47 -3.12 -12.84 5.78
N VAL A 48 -3.27 -12.39 4.52
CA VAL A 48 -4.51 -11.77 4.08
C VAL A 48 -5.49 -12.91 3.77
N PRO A 49 -6.57 -13.10 4.56
CA PRO A 49 -7.55 -14.12 4.26
C PRO A 49 -8.10 -13.91 2.84
N VAL A 50 -8.37 -15.01 2.13
CA VAL A 50 -8.89 -15.12 0.74
C VAL A 50 -7.92 -15.00 -0.44
N THR A 51 -6.61 -14.84 -0.22
CA THR A 51 -5.63 -14.86 -1.34
C THR A 51 -5.03 -16.26 -1.51
N ALA A 52 -5.02 -16.79 -2.73
CA ALA A 52 -4.40 -18.08 -3.04
C ALA A 52 -2.85 -18.01 -3.03
N GLU A 53 -2.31 -16.79 -3.10
CA GLU A 53 -0.88 -16.50 -3.21
C GLU A 53 -0.32 -15.94 -1.89
N ARG A 54 0.94 -16.27 -1.60
CA ARG A 54 1.67 -15.70 -0.46
C ARG A 54 2.14 -14.30 -0.83
N LEU A 55 1.59 -13.29 -0.17
CA LEU A 55 2.01 -11.91 -0.31
C LEU A 55 3.21 -11.65 0.61
N THR A 56 4.31 -11.12 0.06
CA THR A 56 5.46 -10.70 0.86
C THR A 56 5.54 -9.18 0.92
N LEU A 57 5.31 -8.63 2.12
CA LEU A 57 5.44 -7.20 2.35
C LEU A 57 6.86 -6.90 2.82
N THR A 58 7.74 -6.58 1.88
CA THR A 58 9.06 -6.03 2.20
C THR A 58 9.03 -4.51 2.23
N SER A 59 9.98 -3.91 2.95
CA SER A 59 10.23 -2.47 2.94
C SER A 59 10.64 -1.92 1.57
N GLY A 60 10.96 -2.81 0.61
CA GLY A 60 11.31 -2.51 -0.78
C GLY A 60 10.10 -2.31 -1.69
N ALA A 61 10.08 -2.91 -2.87
CA ALA A 61 8.98 -2.72 -3.83
C ALA A 61 7.65 -3.28 -3.29
N LEU A 62 6.54 -2.61 -3.62
CA LEU A 62 5.21 -3.13 -3.37
C LEU A 62 4.89 -4.19 -4.43
N GLU A 63 4.40 -5.36 -4.03
CA GLU A 63 3.94 -6.37 -4.98
C GLU A 63 2.66 -5.88 -5.69
N ALA A 64 2.58 -6.12 -7.00
CA ALA A 64 1.41 -5.77 -7.81
C ALA A 64 0.11 -6.40 -7.27
N GLN A 65 0.19 -7.65 -6.82
CA GLN A 65 -0.94 -8.38 -6.25
C GLN A 65 -1.49 -7.70 -4.98
N TYR A 66 -0.62 -7.17 -4.13
CA TYR A 66 -1.05 -6.45 -2.93
C TYR A 66 -1.75 -5.13 -3.30
N LEU A 67 -1.19 -4.36 -4.23
CA LEU A 67 -1.81 -3.14 -4.72
C LEU A 67 -3.18 -3.42 -5.36
N GLU A 68 -3.26 -4.50 -6.14
CA GLU A 68 -4.50 -4.97 -6.75
C GLU A 68 -5.55 -5.35 -5.70
N LEU A 69 -5.15 -6.09 -4.67
CA LEU A 69 -6.05 -6.53 -3.61
C LEU A 69 -6.61 -5.35 -2.81
N VAL A 70 -5.74 -4.41 -2.40
CA VAL A 70 -6.14 -3.19 -1.69
C VAL A 70 -7.03 -2.33 -2.58
N THR A 71 -6.69 -2.18 -3.86
CA THR A 71 -7.49 -1.40 -4.81
C THR A 71 -8.86 -2.05 -5.02
N ARG A 72 -8.94 -3.37 -5.15
CA ARG A 72 -10.21 -4.09 -5.33
C ARG A 72 -11.16 -3.86 -4.16
N ASP A 73 -10.67 -4.08 -2.94
CA ASP A 73 -11.46 -3.90 -1.72
C ASP A 73 -11.96 -2.46 -1.60
N THR A 74 -11.05 -1.50 -1.83
CA THR A 74 -11.36 -0.07 -1.76
C THR A 74 -12.34 0.36 -2.86
N ALA A 75 -12.18 -0.14 -4.09
CA ALA A 75 -13.07 0.18 -5.19
C ALA A 75 -14.48 -0.36 -4.94
N LEU A 76 -14.60 -1.58 -4.44
CA LEU A 76 -15.89 -2.13 -4.07
C LEU A 76 -16.55 -1.33 -2.93
N MET A 77 -15.79 -0.90 -1.93
CA MET A 77 -16.32 -0.07 -0.86
C MET A 77 -16.72 1.35 -1.33
N LEU A 78 -15.92 2.00 -2.16
CA LEU A 78 -16.18 3.36 -2.66
C LEU A 78 -17.34 3.43 -3.65
N LEU A 79 -17.44 2.44 -4.55
CA LEU A 79 -18.32 2.47 -5.72
C LEU A 79 -19.66 1.73 -5.50
N ASN A 80 -19.88 1.14 -4.33
CA ASN A 80 -21.15 0.52 -3.95
C ASN A 80 -21.71 1.25 -2.74
N ARG A 81 -22.89 1.87 -2.88
CA ARG A 81 -23.51 2.64 -1.80
C ARG A 81 -25.02 2.70 -1.95
N ALA A 82 -25.70 2.79 -0.81
CA ALA A 82 -27.14 2.91 -0.71
C ALA A 82 -27.51 3.87 0.44
N PRO A 83 -28.67 4.55 0.37
CA PRO A 83 -29.07 5.60 1.33
C PRO A 83 -29.02 5.15 2.79
N GLU A 84 -29.34 3.88 3.06
CA GLU A 84 -29.42 3.31 4.40
C GLU A 84 -28.04 3.09 5.05
N SER A 85 -26.97 3.07 4.25
CA SER A 85 -25.60 2.77 4.69
C SER A 85 -24.61 3.92 4.48
N LEU A 86 -25.08 5.11 4.06
CA LEU A 86 -24.21 6.24 3.72
C LEU A 86 -23.31 6.71 4.87
N ASP A 87 -23.82 6.73 6.10
CA ASP A 87 -23.04 7.17 7.27
C ASP A 87 -21.87 6.21 7.55
N TYR A 88 -22.17 4.90 7.53
CA TYR A 88 -21.15 3.86 7.66
C TYR A 88 -20.14 3.89 6.51
N TRP A 89 -20.64 4.02 5.27
CA TRP A 89 -19.81 4.12 4.07
C TRP A 89 -18.80 5.26 4.17
N MET A 90 -19.25 6.47 4.54
CA MET A 90 -18.36 7.63 4.68
C MET A 90 -17.29 7.39 5.76
N GLU A 91 -17.68 6.84 6.90
CA GLU A 91 -16.72 6.53 7.98
C GLU A 91 -15.64 5.54 7.52
N GLN A 92 -16.03 4.47 6.83
CA GLN A 92 -15.08 3.48 6.35
C GLN A 92 -14.15 4.05 5.29
N VAL A 93 -14.67 4.77 4.29
CA VAL A 93 -13.84 5.40 3.26
C VAL A 93 -12.81 6.35 3.86
N LEU A 94 -13.17 7.10 4.91
CA LEU A 94 -12.27 8.01 5.59
C LEU A 94 -11.15 7.30 6.37
N LYS A 95 -11.34 6.05 6.82
CA LYS A 95 -10.29 5.23 7.44
C LYS A 95 -9.21 4.81 6.43
N LEU A 96 -9.59 4.69 5.15
CA LEU A 96 -8.67 4.34 4.06
C LEU A 96 -7.90 5.56 3.55
N ALA A 97 -8.40 6.77 3.85
CA ALA A 97 -7.80 8.01 3.40
C ALA A 97 -6.43 8.23 4.04
N ASP A 98 -5.49 8.71 3.23
CA ASP A 98 -4.26 9.26 3.77
C ASP A 98 -4.56 10.54 4.60
N PRO A 99 -4.05 10.72 5.83
CA PRO A 99 -4.18 11.95 6.62
C PRO A 99 -3.92 13.26 5.89
N ALA A 100 -2.97 13.31 4.95
CA ALA A 100 -2.74 14.52 4.15
C ALA A 100 -3.89 14.79 3.17
N ALA A 101 -4.61 13.74 2.76
CA ALA A 101 -5.75 13.79 1.85
C ALA A 101 -7.12 13.80 2.55
N HIS A 102 -7.15 13.62 3.88
CA HIS A 102 -8.37 13.38 4.63
C HIS A 102 -9.35 14.56 4.55
N GLY A 103 -8.83 15.80 4.58
CA GLY A 103 -9.66 17.01 4.53
C GLY A 103 -10.43 17.15 3.21
N HIS A 104 -9.74 17.06 2.07
CA HIS A 104 -10.40 17.18 0.77
C HIS A 104 -11.29 15.99 0.47
N LEU A 105 -10.89 14.78 0.85
CA LEU A 105 -11.71 13.59 0.64
C LEU A 105 -13.00 13.70 1.46
N LYS A 106 -12.92 14.10 2.73
CA LYS A 106 -14.10 14.33 3.56
C LYS A 106 -15.05 15.35 2.94
N ALA A 107 -14.54 16.47 2.43
CA ALA A 107 -15.38 17.47 1.76
C ALA A 107 -16.11 16.90 0.54
N ALA A 108 -15.44 16.08 -0.28
CA ALA A 108 -16.05 15.41 -1.42
C ALA A 108 -17.10 14.38 -1.01
N LEU A 109 -16.85 13.61 0.06
CA LEU A 109 -17.79 12.60 0.56
C LEU A 109 -19.03 13.24 1.17
N VAL A 110 -18.90 14.32 1.93
CA VAL A 110 -20.05 15.05 2.51
C VAL A 110 -20.98 15.52 1.40
N LYS A 111 -20.44 16.07 0.30
CA LYS A 111 -21.25 16.46 -0.86
C LYS A 111 -22.05 15.28 -1.42
N ILE A 112 -21.41 14.11 -1.58
CA ILE A 112 -22.08 12.89 -2.06
C ILE A 112 -23.18 12.45 -1.09
N VAL A 113 -22.91 12.48 0.22
CA VAL A 113 -23.87 12.11 1.25
C VAL A 113 -25.07 13.06 1.23
N ASP A 114 -24.84 14.37 1.14
CA ASP A 114 -25.91 15.37 1.10
C ASP A 114 -26.79 15.24 -0.15
N GLU A 115 -26.19 14.89 -1.30
CA GLU A 115 -26.93 14.65 -2.56
C GLU A 115 -27.75 13.36 -2.53
N GLN A 116 -27.29 12.32 -1.81
CA GLN A 116 -27.96 11.02 -1.79
C GLN A 116 -28.88 10.83 -0.59
N ARG A 117 -28.72 11.59 0.48
CA ARG A 117 -29.56 11.51 1.68
C ARG A 117 -30.99 11.90 1.34
N GLY A 118 -31.93 11.02 1.68
CA GLY A 118 -33.35 11.21 1.39
C GLY A 118 -33.74 10.91 -0.06
N SER A 119 -32.81 10.43 -0.89
CA SER A 119 -33.13 9.83 -2.19
C SER A 119 -33.25 8.31 -2.06
N ASP A 120 -33.99 7.66 -2.96
CA ASP A 120 -33.99 6.19 -3.10
C ASP A 120 -32.91 5.70 -4.09
N ILE A 121 -31.85 6.50 -4.29
CA ILE A 121 -30.80 6.22 -5.26
C ILE A 121 -29.74 5.33 -4.63
N SER A 122 -29.53 4.15 -5.21
CA SER A 122 -28.39 3.30 -4.87
C SER A 122 -27.49 3.07 -6.09
N GLN A 123 -26.23 2.73 -5.82
CA GLN A 123 -25.23 2.48 -6.85
C GLN A 123 -24.54 1.15 -6.58
N ALA A 124 -24.34 0.37 -7.63
CA ALA A 124 -23.56 -0.84 -7.60
C ALA A 124 -22.54 -0.85 -8.74
N PHE A 125 -21.31 -1.25 -8.43
CA PHE A 125 -20.23 -1.32 -9.40
C PHE A 125 -19.71 -2.75 -9.52
N VAL A 126 -19.70 -3.24 -10.77
CA VAL A 126 -19.22 -4.57 -11.12
C VAL A 126 -17.88 -4.40 -11.83
N ILE A 127 -16.80 -4.85 -11.19
CA ILE A 127 -15.44 -4.80 -11.76
C ILE A 127 -15.36 -5.76 -12.95
N ALA A 128 -14.85 -5.27 -14.08
CA ALA A 128 -14.59 -6.06 -15.27
C ALA A 128 -13.08 -6.30 -15.49
N ARG A 129 -12.25 -5.28 -15.22
CA ARG A 129 -10.79 -5.37 -15.32
C ARG A 129 -10.13 -4.37 -14.38
N MET A 130 -8.88 -4.63 -14.05
CA MET A 130 -8.06 -3.78 -13.20
C MET A 130 -6.62 -3.78 -13.72
N GLU A 131 -6.01 -2.60 -13.74
CA GLU A 131 -4.61 -2.39 -14.14
C GLU A 131 -3.91 -1.70 -12.98
N VAL A 132 -2.78 -2.23 -12.55
CA VAL A 132 -2.02 -1.71 -11.40
C VAL A 132 -0.60 -1.36 -11.81
N ASP A 133 -0.10 -0.24 -11.30
CA ASP A 133 1.29 0.19 -11.43
C ASP A 133 1.87 0.39 -10.01
N PRO A 134 2.64 -0.59 -9.51
CA PRO A 134 3.27 -0.50 -8.19
C PRO A 134 4.40 0.54 -8.13
N GLY A 135 4.99 0.91 -9.27
CA GLY A 135 6.03 1.93 -9.35
C GLY A 135 5.46 3.33 -9.16
N ALA A 136 4.33 3.61 -9.81
CA ALA A 136 3.60 4.87 -9.64
C ALA A 136 2.64 4.88 -8.43
N LEU A 137 2.42 3.72 -7.79
CA LEU A 137 1.39 3.53 -6.75
C LEU A 137 -0.01 3.96 -7.23
N THR A 138 -0.34 3.57 -8.46
CA THR A 138 -1.63 3.88 -9.08
C THR A 138 -2.34 2.63 -9.54
N ALA A 139 -3.66 2.69 -9.57
CA ALA A 139 -4.46 1.62 -10.13
C ALA A 139 -5.66 2.18 -10.90
N THR A 140 -6.02 1.52 -11.99
CA THR A 140 -7.20 1.84 -12.78
C THR A 140 -8.17 0.68 -12.74
N VAL A 141 -9.38 0.91 -12.25
CA VAL A 141 -10.44 -0.09 -12.17
C VAL A 141 -11.51 0.25 -13.20
N THR A 142 -11.83 -0.69 -14.06
CA THR A 142 -12.82 -0.52 -15.12
C THR A 142 -13.93 -1.54 -14.95
N GLY A 143 -15.18 -1.10 -15.10
CA GLY A 143 -16.34 -1.93 -14.83
C GLY A 143 -17.64 -1.23 -15.17
N THR A 144 -18.75 -1.86 -14.81
CA THR A 144 -20.09 -1.33 -15.08
C THR A 144 -20.66 -0.72 -13.81
N LEU A 145 -20.97 0.58 -13.87
CA LEU A 145 -21.68 1.30 -12.83
C LEU A 145 -23.18 1.26 -13.11
N LYS A 146 -23.92 0.61 -12.21
CA LYS A 146 -25.38 0.56 -12.21
C LYS A 146 -25.93 1.53 -11.18
N THR A 147 -26.90 2.34 -11.58
CA THR A 147 -27.64 3.23 -10.69
C THR A 147 -29.08 2.76 -10.62
N PHE A 148 -29.60 2.66 -9.41
CA PHE A 148 -30.95 2.18 -9.13
C PHE A 148 -31.75 3.28 -8.45
N VAL A 149 -33.07 3.26 -8.67
CA VAL A 149 -34.05 3.98 -7.86
C VAL A 149 -35.03 2.94 -7.33
N GLY A 150 -35.00 2.72 -6.02
CA GLY A 150 -35.69 1.57 -5.40
C GLY A 150 -35.25 0.26 -6.05
N ALA A 151 -36.17 -0.46 -6.70
CA ALA A 151 -35.92 -1.75 -7.34
C ALA A 151 -35.54 -1.67 -8.84
N GLN A 152 -35.58 -0.49 -9.46
CA GLN A 152 -35.40 -0.33 -10.91
C GLN A 152 -34.01 0.19 -11.25
N VAL A 153 -33.38 -0.37 -12.30
CA VAL A 153 -32.13 0.15 -12.88
C VAL A 153 -32.47 1.33 -13.78
N ILE A 154 -31.99 2.52 -13.43
CA ILE A 154 -32.20 3.74 -14.23
C ILE A 154 -31.00 4.07 -15.14
N ALA A 155 -29.82 3.56 -14.81
CA ALA A 155 -28.62 3.72 -15.62
C ALA A 155 -27.67 2.54 -15.46
N SER A 156 -26.98 2.18 -16.54
CA SER A 156 -25.93 1.16 -16.56
C SER A 156 -24.87 1.58 -17.56
N GLN A 157 -23.70 1.98 -17.07
CA GLN A 157 -22.67 2.62 -17.90
C GLN A 157 -21.31 2.00 -17.61
N GLN A 158 -20.49 1.82 -18.65
CA GLN A 158 -19.10 1.44 -18.47
C GLN A 158 -18.32 2.65 -17.97
N ARG A 159 -17.58 2.46 -16.88
CA ARG A 159 -16.81 3.53 -16.21
C ARG A 159 -15.46 3.01 -15.78
N SER A 160 -14.47 3.90 -15.85
CA SER A 160 -13.11 3.66 -15.38
C SER A 160 -12.78 4.66 -14.28
N PHE A 161 -12.15 4.18 -13.22
CA PHE A 161 -11.77 4.98 -12.07
C PHE A 161 -10.28 4.82 -11.80
N ALA A 162 -9.59 5.93 -11.61
CA ALA A 162 -8.19 5.96 -11.21
C ALA A 162 -8.07 6.18 -9.70
N PHE A 163 -7.25 5.35 -9.08
CA PHE A 163 -6.88 5.37 -7.67
C PHE A 163 -5.42 5.73 -7.56
N THR A 164 -5.11 6.64 -6.66
CA THR A 164 -3.74 7.04 -6.33
C THR A 164 -3.48 6.77 -4.86
N TRP A 165 -2.36 6.11 -4.61
CA TRP A 165 -1.99 5.64 -3.30
C TRP A 165 -0.71 6.30 -2.82
N ARG A 166 -0.61 6.47 -1.52
CA ARG A 166 0.65 6.83 -0.86
C ARG A 166 1.02 5.76 0.14
N ARG A 167 2.27 5.32 0.07
CA ARG A 167 2.82 4.36 1.02
C ARG A 167 3.21 5.06 2.32
N ARG A 168 2.84 4.46 3.45
CA ARG A 168 3.31 4.85 4.78
C ARG A 168 3.68 3.62 5.58
N GLY A 169 4.99 3.42 5.76
CA GLY A 169 5.52 2.18 6.31
C GLY A 169 5.07 0.99 5.47
N LEU A 170 4.30 0.09 6.08
CA LEU A 170 3.73 -1.10 5.43
C LEU A 170 2.29 -0.92 4.93
N SER A 171 1.68 0.26 5.14
CA SER A 171 0.29 0.55 4.76
C SER A 171 0.19 1.44 3.53
N LEU A 172 -0.95 1.35 2.83
CA LEU A 172 -1.32 2.27 1.75
C LEU A 172 -2.47 3.17 2.22
N GLY A 173 -2.31 4.47 2.02
CA GLY A 173 -3.39 5.45 2.19
C GLY A 173 -3.87 5.94 0.84
N LEU A 174 -5.19 6.03 0.65
CA LEU A 174 -5.79 6.60 -0.54
C LEU A 174 -5.58 8.11 -0.54
N THR A 175 -4.92 8.64 -1.58
CA THR A 175 -4.71 10.09 -1.74
C THR A 175 -5.62 10.71 -2.78
N GLY A 176 -6.01 9.92 -3.79
CA GLY A 176 -6.83 10.40 -4.90
C GLY A 176 -7.73 9.32 -5.46
N PHE A 177 -8.94 9.73 -5.80
CA PHE A 177 -9.93 8.92 -6.50
C PHE A 177 -10.63 9.81 -7.52
N ARG A 178 -10.63 9.40 -8.80
CA ARG A 178 -11.28 10.15 -9.88
C ARG A 178 -11.84 9.22 -10.95
N GLN A 179 -12.96 9.62 -11.52
CA GLN A 179 -13.49 8.98 -12.73
C GLN A 179 -12.64 9.41 -13.93
N LEU A 180 -12.26 8.46 -14.78
CA LEU A 180 -11.60 8.72 -16.05
C LEU A 180 -12.65 9.00 -17.14
N PRO A 181 -12.33 9.83 -18.14
CA PRO A 181 -13.18 10.02 -19.32
C PRO A 181 -13.45 8.68 -20.01
N ASP A 182 -14.66 8.53 -20.56
CA ASP A 182 -15.00 7.36 -21.35
C ASP A 182 -14.16 7.36 -22.65
N PRO A 183 -13.43 6.28 -22.98
CA PRO A 183 -12.70 6.18 -24.25
C PRO A 183 -13.59 6.44 -25.47
N GLN A 184 -14.88 6.10 -25.40
CA GLN A 184 -15.86 6.29 -26.49
C GLN A 184 -16.25 7.77 -26.66
N GLU A 185 -16.22 8.56 -25.59
CA GLU A 185 -16.60 9.98 -25.59
C GLU A 185 -15.50 10.88 -26.19
N ASN A 186 -14.24 10.42 -26.15
CA ASN A 186 -13.12 11.13 -26.76
C ASN A 186 -13.04 10.93 -28.29
N GLN A 187 -13.47 9.78 -28.83
CA GLN A 187 -13.43 9.54 -30.29
C GLN A 187 -14.41 10.42 -31.07
N ASN A 188 -15.57 10.76 -30.48
CA ASN A 188 -16.53 11.65 -31.13
C ASN A 188 -16.08 13.12 -31.15
N LYS A 189 -15.19 13.54 -30.24
CA LYS A 189 -14.67 14.92 -30.23
C LYS A 189 -13.58 15.17 -31.28
N ASP A 190 -12.92 14.11 -31.74
CA ASP A 190 -11.88 14.19 -32.78
C ASP A 190 -12.45 14.05 -34.20
N GLN A 191 -13.73 13.68 -34.37
CA GLN A 191 -14.42 13.62 -35.67
C GLN A 191 -15.21 14.89 -36.03
N ASP A 192 -15.43 15.77 -35.05
CA ASP A 192 -16.11 17.07 -35.25
C ASP A 192 -15.11 18.26 -35.36
N GLN A 193 -13.83 17.98 -35.67
CA GLN A 193 -12.81 18.99 -36.03
C GLN A 193 -12.31 18.83 -37.47
#